data_AF-W2TXG1-F1
#
_entry.id   AF-W2TXG1-F1
#
_cell.length_a   1.000
_cell.length_b   1.000
_cell.length_c   1.000
_cell.angle_alpha   90.00
_cell.angle_beta   90.00
_cell.angle_gamma   90.00
#
_symmetry.space_group_name_H-M   'P 1'
#
loop_
_entity.id
_entity.type
_entity.pdbx_description
1 polymer ?
#
loop_
_entity_poly.entity_id
_entity_poly.type
_entity_poly.pdbx_seq_one_letter_code
_entity_poly.pdbx_strand_id
1 'polypeptide(L)' 'MASKDKKSMITMEPNDKIRFVGDLTQEIKTHLKITNKSDMKQAFKKTAVRSRYQQSRGK' A
#
# COMPACT_ATOMS: atom_id res chain seq x y z
N MET A 1 -26.52 -13.44 -4.06
CA MET A 1 -25.59 -14.41 -3.44
C MET A 1 -24.20 -13.80 -3.46
N ALA A 2 -23.61 -13.51 -2.31
CA ALA A 2 -22.26 -12.93 -2.23
C ALA A 2 -21.25 -13.95 -2.77
N SER A 3 -20.51 -13.57 -3.82
CA SER A 3 -19.54 -14.45 -4.46
C SER A 3 -18.40 -14.77 -3.49
N LYS A 4 -18.44 -15.99 -2.97
CA LYS A 4 -17.37 -16.71 -2.26
C LYS A 4 -16.00 -16.43 -2.88
N ASP A 5 -15.16 -15.77 -2.09
CA ASP A 5 -13.71 -15.96 -1.96
C ASP A 5 -12.97 -16.39 -3.24
N LYS A 6 -12.83 -15.51 -4.22
CA LYS A 6 -11.66 -15.60 -5.11
C LYS A 6 -10.45 -15.29 -4.24
N LYS A 7 -9.71 -16.32 -3.82
CA LYS A 7 -8.38 -16.14 -3.20
C LYS A 7 -7.62 -15.11 -4.02
N SER A 8 -7.39 -13.94 -3.44
CA SER A 8 -6.61 -12.90 -4.09
C SER A 8 -5.24 -13.49 -4.42
N MET A 9 -4.89 -13.53 -5.71
CA MET A 9 -3.54 -13.91 -6.16
C MET A 9 -2.51 -12.82 -5.81
N ILE A 10 -2.96 -11.71 -5.23
CA ILE A 10 -2.11 -10.68 -4.64
C ILE A 10 -1.98 -10.90 -3.15
N THR A 11 -0.75 -11.03 -2.65
CA THR A 11 -0.42 -11.01 -1.22
C THR A 11 0.34 -9.75 -0.85
N MET A 12 0.23 -9.30 0.40
CA MET A 12 0.86 -8.07 0.87
C MET A 12 1.69 -8.33 2.13
N GLU A 13 2.81 -7.65 2.33
CA GLU A 13 3.58 -7.73 3.57
C GLU A 13 3.99 -6.32 4.01
N PRO A 14 3.65 -5.88 5.24
CA PRO A 14 2.89 -6.59 6.28
C PRO A 14 1.40 -6.81 5.91
N ASN A 15 0.84 -7.94 6.35
CA ASN A 15 -0.56 -8.31 6.06
C ASN A 15 -1.61 -7.62 6.96
N ASP A 16 -1.19 -7.07 8.10
CA ASP A 16 -2.08 -6.48 9.10
C ASP A 16 -1.95 -4.95 9.12
N LYS A 17 -0.82 -4.44 9.65
CA LYS A 17 -0.60 -3.01 9.86
C LYS A 17 0.73 -2.56 9.28
N ILE A 18 0.68 -1.46 8.54
CA ILE A 18 1.86 -0.71 8.13
C ILE A 18 2.30 0.14 9.32
N ARG A 19 3.53 -0.08 9.80
CA ARG A 19 4.12 0.72 10.88
C ARG A 19 5.10 1.73 10.30
N PHE A 20 4.96 2.97 10.75
CA PHE A 20 5.89 4.06 10.49
C PHE A 20 6.70 4.24 11.77
N VAL A 21 8.01 4.02 11.69
CA VAL A 21 8.93 4.14 12.83
C VAL A 21 10.01 5.13 12.45
N GLY A 22 10.16 6.19 13.22
CA GLY A 22 11.07 7.28 12.95
C GLY A 22 10.69 8.55 13.69
N ASP A 23 11.47 9.61 13.49
CA ASP A 23 11.23 10.92 14.07
C ASP A 23 10.05 11.63 13.38
N LEU A 24 9.10 12.12 14.16
CA LEU A 24 7.89 12.80 13.66
C LEU A 24 8.16 14.16 13.01
N THR A 25 9.36 14.72 13.22
CA THR A 25 9.80 15.98 12.60
C THR A 25 10.45 15.78 11.24
N GLN A 26 10.74 14.53 10.86
CA GLN A 26 11.42 14.16 9.62
C GLN A 26 10.53 13.30 8.72
N GLU A 27 10.97 13.08 7.50
CA GLU A 27 10.31 12.17 6.58
C GLU A 27 10.44 10.72 7.08
N ILE A 28 9.31 10.06 7.35
CA ILE A 28 9.28 8.65 7.74
C ILE A 28 8.88 7.79 6.54
N LYS A 29 9.74 6.84 6.17
CA LYS A 29 9.50 5.87 5.10
C LYS A 29 9.16 4.49 5.67
N THR A 30 8.32 3.76 4.96
CA THR A 30 7.99 2.37 5.26
C THR A 30 7.68 1.62 3.96
N HIS A 31 7.74 0.29 4.01
CA HIS A 31 7.57 -0.55 2.84
C HIS A 31 6.31 -1.41 2.97
N LEU A 32 5.55 -1.48 1.88
CA LEU A 32 4.49 -2.47 1.68
C LEU A 32 4.89 -3.29 0.45
N LYS A 33 5.23 -4.55 0.67
CA LYS A 33 5.57 -5.49 -0.41
C LYS A 33 4.28 -6.08 -0.95
N ILE A 34 4.06 -5.96 -2.25
CA ILE A 34 2.93 -6.56 -2.95
C ILE A 34 3.49 -7.65 -3.85
N THR A 35 2.99 -8.88 -3.73
CA THR A 35 3.44 -10.02 -4.54
C THR A 35 2.28 -10.55 -5.35
N ASN A 36 2.44 -10.55 -6.67
CA ASN A 36 1.53 -11.19 -7.59
C ASN A 36 1.93 -12.65 -7.76
N LYS A 37 1.05 -13.56 -7.34
CA LYS A 37 1.22 -15.03 -7.45
C LYS A 37 0.57 -15.61 -8.71
N SER A 38 0.07 -14.76 -9.61
CA SER A 38 -0.49 -15.20 -10.89
C SER A 38 0.51 -15.01 -12.03
N ASP A 39 0.32 -15.80 -13.08
CA ASP A 39 1.09 -15.69 -14.32
C ASP A 39 0.66 -14.50 -15.20
N MET A 40 -0.36 -13.75 -14.76
CA MET A 40 -0.92 -12.61 -15.48
C MET A 40 -0.59 -11.30 -14.77
N LYS A 41 -0.46 -10.20 -15.54
CA LYS A 41 -0.35 -8.86 -14.96
C LYS A 41 -1.64 -8.49 -14.21
N GLN A 42 -1.49 -8.00 -13.00
CA GLN A 42 -2.60 -7.56 -12.15
C GLN A 42 -2.48 -6.05 -11.91
N ALA A 43 -3.58 -5.33 -12.13
CA ALA A 43 -3.68 -3.93 -11.73
C ALA A 43 -3.98 -3.81 -10.23
N PHE A 44 -3.42 -2.80 -9.56
CA PHE A 44 -3.75 -2.50 -8.17
C PHE A 44 -3.92 -1.00 -7.95
N LYS A 45 -4.74 -0.64 -6.95
CA LYS A 45 -4.99 0.74 -6.53
C LYS A 45 -4.62 0.90 -5.05
N LYS A 46 -3.83 1.92 -4.73
CA LYS A 46 -3.55 2.32 -3.34
C LYS A 46 -4.51 3.44 -2.93
N THR A 47 -5.05 3.38 -1.72
CA THR A 47 -5.92 4.43 -1.16
C THR A 47 -5.52 4.69 0.29
N ALA A 48 -5.57 5.95 0.71
CA ALA A 48 -5.29 6.37 2.08
C ALA A 48 -6.45 7.23 2.57
N VAL A 49 -6.86 7.05 3.83
CA VAL A 49 -7.98 7.80 4.44
C VAL A 49 -7.66 9.29 4.53
N ARG A 50 -6.38 9.64 4.70
CA ARG A 50 -5.90 11.01 4.75
C ARG A 50 -4.70 11.15 3.82
N SER A 51 -4.94 11.71 2.64
CA SER A 51 -3.90 12.06 1.68
C SER A 51 -3.76 13.58 1.65
N ARG A 52 -2.56 14.11 1.92
CA ARG A 52 -2.25 15.50 1.61
C ARG A 52 -1.23 15.51 0.48
N TYR A 53 -1.63 16.05 -0.66
CA TYR A 53 -0.68 16.41 -1.72
C TYR A 53 0.18 17.56 -1.20
N GLN A 54 1.44 17.27 -0.89
CA GLN A 54 2.41 18.33 -0.61
C GLN A 54 3.00 18.73 -1.97
N GLN A 55 2.49 19.84 -2.54
CA GLN A 55 3.18 20.47 -3.66
C GLN A 55 4.49 21.04 -3.10
N SER A 56 5.61 20.43 -3.47
CA SER A 56 6.92 21.02 -3.33
C SER A 56 6.94 22.30 -4.17
N ARG A 57 6.72 23.46 -3.54
CA ARG A 57 7.06 24.74 -4.15
C ARG A 57 8.58 24.79 -4.22
N GLY A 58 9.13 24.42 -5.38
CA GLY A 58 10.49 24.78 -5.74
C GLY A 58 10.61 26.30 -5.67
N LYS A 59 11.60 26.78 -4.92
CA LYS A 59 12.12 28.14 -5.07
C LYS A 59 13.05 28.18 -6.28
#